data_AF-A0A1V5TDC1-F1
#
_entry.id   AF-A0A1V5TDC1-F1
#
_cell.length_a   1.000
_cell.length_b   1.000
_cell.length_c   1.000
_cell.angle_alpha   90.00
_cell.angle_beta   90.00
_cell.angle_gamma   90.00
#
_symmetry.space_group_name_H-M   'P 1'
#
loop_
_entity.id
_entity.type
_entity.pdbx_description
1 polymer ?
#
loop_
_entity_poly.entity_id
_entity_poly.type
_entity_poly.pdbx_seq_one_letter_code
_entity_poly.pdbx_strand_id
1 'polypeptide(L)'
;MSKKELKLFRSLIFLFGLVIIAVAYFSAPIKEDIQKWRVNYLWISIAASYIAIFFPLFFPPRDTDSSGGAFISGGMYYISDGVFAAVSILLAILVNNGAFLSLFWPLLLQGILFFFFLIQVYLCVLTAEHISSVSRMENQKKASVTDLRQYSQMLSITASSLGSDNAELKKELDAICNELRYLSPSDNATAKNIETKLFLALQEISEDPIFTSREASNFNAMKKAAEISLLIKQRKAIY
;
A
#
# COMPACT_ATOMS: atom_id res chain seq x y z
N MET A 1 13.76 -13.05 -12.00
CA MET A 1 14.29 -11.74 -12.40
C MET A 1 14.54 -10.91 -11.14
N SER A 2 15.78 -10.52 -10.87
CA SER A 2 16.12 -9.72 -9.68
C SER A 2 15.57 -8.29 -9.77
N LYS A 3 15.37 -7.59 -8.64
CA LYS A 3 14.95 -6.17 -8.62
C LYS A 3 15.89 -5.27 -9.47
N LYS A 4 17.17 -5.65 -9.58
CA LYS A 4 18.18 -4.96 -10.40
C LYS A 4 17.95 -5.20 -11.89
N GLU A 5 17.74 -6.45 -12.30
CA GLU A 5 17.40 -6.80 -13.69
C GLU A 5 16.13 -6.09 -14.16
N LEU A 6 15.10 -6.02 -13.31
CA LEU A 6 13.84 -5.35 -13.66
C LEU A 6 14.03 -3.84 -13.87
N LYS A 7 14.82 -3.17 -13.02
CA LYS A 7 15.16 -1.74 -13.21
C LYS A 7 15.94 -1.52 -14.51
N LEU A 8 16.91 -2.40 -14.79
CA LEU A 8 17.75 -2.30 -15.98
C LEU A 8 16.92 -2.52 -17.26
N PHE A 9 16.06 -3.53 -17.27
CA PHE A 9 15.13 -3.78 -18.37
C PHE A 9 14.18 -2.60 -18.62
N ARG A 10 13.60 -2.01 -17.57
CA ARG A 10 12.74 -0.82 -17.68
C ARG A 10 13.50 0.38 -18.27
N SER A 11 14.73 0.61 -17.83
CA SER A 11 15.55 1.70 -18.35
C SER A 11 15.95 1.50 -19.82
N LEU A 12 16.20 0.25 -20.23
CA LEU A 12 16.49 -0.09 -21.63
C LEU A 12 15.27 0.19 -22.53
N ILE A 13 14.07 -0.19 -22.10
CA ILE A 13 12.82 0.11 -22.85
C ILE A 13 12.66 1.61 -23.01
N PHE A 14 12.86 2.39 -21.94
CA PHE A 14 12.76 3.84 -21.98
C PHE A 14 13.74 4.46 -22.99
N LEU A 15 15.01 4.05 -22.94
CA LEU A 15 16.04 4.52 -23.86
C LEU A 15 15.74 4.13 -25.31
N PHE A 16 15.28 2.90 -25.53
CA PHE A 16 14.94 2.41 -26.86
C PHE A 16 13.82 3.25 -27.51
N GLY A 17 12.78 3.60 -26.76
CA GLY A 17 11.73 4.47 -27.29
C GLY A 17 12.20 5.91 -27.57
N LEU A 18 13.13 6.47 -26.78
CA LEU A 18 13.76 7.75 -27.12
C LEU A 18 14.56 7.68 -28.42
N VAL A 19 15.29 6.57 -28.65
CA VAL A 19 16.01 6.34 -29.90
C VAL A 19 15.04 6.25 -31.08
N ILE A 20 13.89 5.57 -30.94
CA ILE A 20 12.86 5.52 -31.97
C ILE A 20 12.34 6.92 -32.31
N ILE A 21 12.03 7.74 -31.29
CA ILE A 21 11.56 9.12 -31.50
C ILE A 21 12.61 9.95 -32.23
N ALA A 22 13.89 9.84 -31.84
CA ALA A 22 14.98 10.54 -32.50
C ALA A 22 15.18 10.11 -33.96
N VAL A 23 15.17 8.80 -34.24
CA VAL A 23 15.27 8.26 -35.61
C VAL A 23 14.10 8.73 -36.46
N ALA A 24 12.89 8.73 -35.90
CA ALA A 24 11.69 9.20 -36.59
C ALA A 24 11.73 10.71 -36.88
N TYR A 25 12.28 11.53 -35.97
CA TYR A 25 12.54 12.95 -36.20
C TYR A 25 13.46 13.19 -37.40
N PHE A 26 14.62 12.51 -37.44
CA PHE A 26 15.59 12.68 -38.53
C PHE A 26 15.12 12.09 -39.86
N SER A 27 14.24 11.09 -39.83
CA SER A 27 13.70 10.45 -41.04
C SER A 27 12.46 11.17 -41.60
N ALA A 28 11.87 12.10 -40.84
CA ALA A 28 10.68 12.81 -41.27
C ALA A 28 11.02 13.79 -42.40
N PRO A 29 10.36 13.71 -43.57
CA PRO A 29 10.59 14.64 -44.66
C PRO A 29 10.12 16.03 -44.24
N ILE A 30 11.07 16.93 -44.00
CA ILE A 30 10.80 18.35 -43.77
C ILE A 30 10.37 18.94 -45.12
N LYS A 31 9.06 18.97 -45.39
CA LYS A 31 8.52 19.67 -46.56
C LYS A 31 8.84 21.15 -46.42
N GLU A 32 9.50 21.73 -47.42
CA GLU A 32 9.99 23.11 -47.42
C GLU A 32 8.86 24.15 -47.21
N ASP A 33 7.61 23.81 -47.55
CA ASP A 33 6.43 24.66 -47.38
C ASP A 33 5.85 24.70 -45.96
N ILE A 34 6.17 23.73 -45.10
CA ILE A 34 5.70 23.74 -43.72
C ILE A 34 6.68 24.56 -42.90
N GLN A 35 6.18 25.58 -42.18
CA GLN A 35 7.00 26.37 -41.27
C GLN A 35 7.77 25.43 -40.31
N LYS A 36 9.10 25.34 -40.48
CA LYS A 36 10.00 24.39 -39.78
C LYS A 36 9.76 24.34 -38.26
N TRP A 37 9.39 25.46 -37.66
CA TRP A 37 9.11 25.55 -36.22
C TRP A 37 7.88 24.73 -35.77
N ARG A 38 6.86 24.54 -36.62
CA ARG A 38 5.66 23.74 -36.30
C ARG A 38 6.00 22.26 -36.20
N VAL A 39 6.83 21.78 -37.11
CA VAL A 39 7.36 20.40 -37.09
C VAL A 39 8.17 20.19 -35.83
N ASN A 40 9.08 21.11 -35.50
CA ASN A 40 9.87 21.03 -34.26
C ASN A 40 8.99 21.00 -33.00
N TYR A 41 7.94 21.83 -32.96
CA TYR A 41 6.99 21.83 -31.83
C TYR A 41 6.30 20.47 -31.65
N LEU A 42 5.83 19.86 -32.74
CA LEU A 42 5.17 18.56 -32.70
C LEU A 42 6.08 17.48 -32.09
N TRP A 43 7.35 17.45 -32.49
CA TRP A 43 8.31 16.49 -31.93
C TRP A 43 8.67 16.76 -30.47
N ILE A 44 8.77 18.03 -30.06
CA ILE A 44 8.93 18.40 -28.65
C ILE A 44 7.73 17.90 -27.83
N SER A 45 6.51 18.06 -28.33
CA SER A 45 5.29 17.59 -27.67
C SER A 45 5.28 16.06 -27.53
N ILE A 46 5.61 15.32 -28.60
CA ILE A 46 5.72 13.85 -28.57
C ILE A 46 6.76 13.39 -27.54
N ALA A 47 7.95 14.00 -27.54
CA ALA A 47 8.99 13.66 -26.58
C ALA A 47 8.57 13.95 -25.14
N ALA A 48 7.90 15.08 -24.88
CA ALA A 48 7.39 15.45 -23.57
C ALA A 48 6.31 14.46 -23.08
N SER A 49 5.35 14.09 -23.92
CA SER A 49 4.33 13.08 -23.58
C SER A 49 4.95 11.70 -23.34
N TYR A 50 5.95 11.31 -24.14
CA TYR A 50 6.68 10.06 -23.90
C TYR A 50 7.38 10.05 -22.53
N ILE A 51 8.07 11.13 -22.19
CA ILE A 51 8.72 11.26 -20.87
C ILE A 51 7.69 11.21 -19.74
N ALA A 52 6.54 11.88 -19.90
CA ALA A 52 5.46 11.85 -18.92
C ALA A 52 4.91 10.43 -18.71
N ILE A 53 4.57 9.70 -19.78
CA ILE A 53 4.06 8.31 -19.68
C ILE A 53 5.05 7.39 -18.96
N PHE A 54 6.35 7.55 -19.22
CA PHE A 54 7.40 6.71 -18.66
C PHE A 54 7.99 7.22 -17.35
N PHE A 55 7.58 8.39 -16.86
CA PHE A 55 8.00 8.96 -15.58
C PHE A 55 7.83 7.99 -14.38
N PRO A 56 6.77 7.16 -14.27
CA PRO A 56 6.60 6.21 -13.18
C PRO A 56 7.67 5.11 -13.13
N LEU A 57 8.45 4.92 -14.21
CA LEU A 57 9.57 3.99 -14.20
C LEU A 57 10.68 4.45 -13.25
N PHE A 58 10.89 5.76 -13.15
CA PHE A 58 11.93 6.38 -12.32
C PHE A 58 11.41 6.72 -10.93
N PHE A 59 10.17 7.23 -10.86
CA PHE A 59 9.51 7.62 -9.63
C PHE A 59 8.16 6.89 -9.54
N PRO A 60 8.16 5.61 -9.12
CA PRO A 60 6.92 4.85 -9.04
C PRO A 60 6.00 5.51 -8.00
N PRO A 61 4.76 5.88 -8.37
CA PRO A 61 3.79 6.44 -7.44
C PRO A 61 3.25 5.40 -6.44
N ARG A 62 3.71 4.15 -6.53
CA ARG A 62 3.22 2.99 -5.79
C ARG A 62 4.30 2.45 -4.88
N ASP A 63 4.03 2.47 -3.58
CA ASP A 63 4.72 1.60 -2.63
C ASP A 63 4.10 0.20 -2.73
N THR A 64 4.90 -0.83 -2.97
CA THR A 64 4.40 -2.19 -3.28
C THR A 64 3.71 -2.88 -2.10
N ASP A 65 3.87 -2.33 -0.90
CA ASP A 65 3.57 -3.04 0.35
C ASP A 65 2.20 -2.68 0.94
N SER A 66 1.53 -1.63 0.45
CA SER A 66 0.16 -1.29 0.86
C SER A 66 -0.80 -1.42 -0.33
N SER A 67 -1.67 -2.43 -0.29
CA SER A 67 -2.64 -2.69 -1.36
C SER A 67 -3.60 -1.51 -1.55
N GLY A 68 -3.93 -0.74 -0.51
CA GLY A 68 -4.86 0.40 -0.59
C GLY A 68 -4.27 1.67 -1.23
N GLY A 69 -3.08 2.11 -0.82
CA GLY A 69 -2.45 3.33 -1.36
C GLY A 69 -1.99 3.18 -2.81
N ALA A 70 -1.58 1.97 -3.17
CA ALA A 70 -1.11 1.59 -4.48
C ALA A 70 -2.09 1.84 -5.65
N PHE A 71 -3.40 1.64 -5.44
CA PHE A 71 -4.40 1.79 -6.50
C PHE A 71 -4.85 3.24 -6.67
N ILE A 72 -4.94 4.00 -5.57
CA ILE A 72 -5.45 5.38 -5.59
C ILE A 72 -4.40 6.33 -6.17
N SER A 73 -3.14 6.25 -5.73
CA SER A 73 -2.07 7.11 -6.26
C SER A 73 -1.73 6.78 -7.71
N GLY A 74 -1.74 5.49 -8.08
CA GLY A 74 -1.52 5.05 -9.45
C GLY A 74 -2.64 5.49 -10.40
N GLY A 75 -3.90 5.38 -9.98
CA GLY A 75 -5.05 5.82 -10.79
C GLY A 75 -5.03 7.33 -11.05
N MET A 76 -4.82 8.14 -10.01
CA MET A 76 -4.72 9.59 -10.15
C MET A 76 -3.56 10.02 -11.06
N TYR A 77 -2.44 9.31 -11.01
CA TYR A 77 -1.32 9.53 -11.91
C TYR A 77 -1.73 9.32 -13.38
N TYR A 78 -2.28 8.15 -13.73
CA TYR A 78 -2.61 7.83 -15.12
C TYR A 78 -3.75 8.68 -15.68
N ILE A 79 -4.69 9.11 -14.85
CA ILE A 79 -5.72 10.09 -15.25
C ILE A 79 -5.05 11.43 -15.58
N SER A 80 -4.14 11.90 -14.72
CA SER A 80 -3.44 13.18 -14.92
C SER A 80 -2.54 13.14 -16.16
N ASP A 81 -1.84 12.02 -16.39
CA ASP A 81 -1.05 11.76 -17.58
C ASP A 81 -1.92 11.71 -18.85
N GLY A 82 -3.06 11.02 -18.79
CA GLY A 82 -4.02 10.99 -19.89
C GLY A 82 -4.57 12.36 -20.25
N VAL A 83 -4.90 13.19 -19.26
CA VAL A 83 -5.32 14.60 -19.48
C VAL A 83 -4.18 15.41 -20.09
N PHE A 84 -2.98 15.30 -19.54
CA PHE A 84 -1.80 15.99 -20.07
C PHE A 84 -1.52 15.60 -21.54
N ALA A 85 -1.56 14.31 -21.86
CA ALA A 85 -1.37 13.81 -23.22
C ALA A 85 -2.47 14.29 -24.17
N ALA A 86 -3.74 14.21 -23.77
CA ALA A 86 -4.86 14.68 -24.58
C ALA A 86 -4.77 16.17 -24.91
N VAL A 87 -4.44 17.00 -23.92
CA VAL A 87 -4.26 18.45 -24.13
C VAL A 87 -3.01 18.74 -24.97
N SER A 88 -1.91 18.00 -24.77
CA SER A 88 -0.68 18.14 -25.57
C SER A 88 -0.91 17.80 -27.05
N ILE A 89 -1.71 16.76 -27.34
CA ILE A 89 -2.13 16.39 -28.69
C ILE A 89 -3.01 17.49 -29.29
N LEU A 90 -3.99 18.00 -28.54
CA LEU A 90 -4.85 19.10 -28.99
C LEU A 90 -4.03 20.34 -29.33
N LEU A 91 -3.07 20.70 -28.49
CA LEU A 91 -2.19 21.84 -28.71
C LEU A 91 -1.30 21.64 -29.94
N ALA A 92 -0.80 20.43 -30.18
CA ALA A 92 -0.06 20.08 -31.39
C ALA A 92 -0.92 20.21 -32.67
N ILE A 93 -2.19 19.78 -32.63
CA ILE A 93 -3.14 19.93 -33.74
C ILE A 93 -3.39 21.43 -34.03
N LEU A 94 -3.62 22.23 -33.00
CA LEU A 94 -3.84 23.68 -33.13
C LEU A 94 -2.62 24.40 -33.75
N VAL A 95 -1.40 24.04 -33.32
CA VAL A 95 -0.16 24.57 -33.90
C VAL A 95 -0.03 24.18 -35.37
N ASN A 96 -0.32 22.93 -35.71
CA ASN A 96 -0.24 22.48 -37.10
C ASN A 96 -1.25 23.20 -38.01
N ASN A 97 -2.47 23.43 -37.52
CA ASN A 97 -3.53 24.16 -38.21
C ASN A 97 -3.29 25.69 -38.28
N GLY A 98 -2.20 26.20 -37.69
CA GLY A 98 -1.82 27.61 -37.79
C GLY A 98 -2.55 28.54 -36.84
N ALA A 99 -3.14 28.03 -35.75
CA ALA A 99 -3.76 28.85 -34.71
C ALA A 99 -2.75 29.79 -33.98
N PHE A 100 -1.45 29.53 -34.13
CA PHE A 100 -0.38 30.32 -33.52
C PHE A 100 0.54 30.91 -34.58
N LEU A 101 0.94 32.16 -34.36
CA LEU A 101 1.82 32.93 -35.25
C LEU A 101 3.32 32.74 -34.94
N SER A 102 3.64 32.26 -33.73
CA SER A 102 5.01 32.09 -33.25
C SER A 102 5.12 30.87 -32.34
N LEU A 103 6.30 30.22 -32.32
CA LEU A 103 6.63 29.08 -31.46
C LEU A 103 6.54 29.40 -29.97
N PHE A 104 6.72 30.67 -29.58
CA PHE A 104 6.78 31.07 -28.17
C PHE A 104 5.50 30.72 -27.40
N TRP A 105 4.33 31.06 -27.94
CA TRP A 105 3.04 30.86 -27.29
C TRP A 105 2.67 29.39 -27.01
N PRO A 106 2.75 28.46 -27.99
CA PRO A 106 2.44 27.06 -27.72
C PRO A 106 3.47 26.44 -26.76
N LEU A 107 4.74 26.86 -26.82
CA LEU A 107 5.77 26.36 -25.90
C LEU A 107 5.52 26.84 -24.45
N LEU A 108 5.06 28.09 -24.28
CA LEU A 108 4.64 28.62 -22.98
C LEU A 108 3.42 27.87 -22.43
N LEU A 109 2.39 27.63 -23.26
CA LEU A 109 1.22 26.85 -22.86
C LEU A 109 1.59 25.41 -22.48
N GLN A 110 2.45 24.76 -23.27
CA GLN A 110 2.97 23.41 -22.98
C GLN A 110 3.76 23.39 -21.66
N GLY A 111 4.57 24.42 -21.41
CA GLY A 111 5.33 24.57 -20.17
C GLY A 111 4.43 24.73 -18.94
N ILE A 112 3.37 25.53 -19.04
CA ILE A 112 2.36 25.68 -17.98
C ILE A 112 1.66 24.34 -17.71
N LEU A 113 1.24 23.63 -18.76
CA LEU A 113 0.64 22.30 -18.63
C LEU A 113 1.58 21.31 -17.94
N PHE A 114 2.85 21.30 -18.35
CA PHE A 114 3.85 20.44 -17.74
C PHE A 114 4.08 20.78 -16.27
N PHE A 115 4.07 22.06 -15.90
CA PHE A 115 4.18 22.49 -14.51
C PHE A 115 3.01 21.99 -13.65
N PHE A 116 1.77 22.12 -14.12
CA PHE A 116 0.60 21.58 -13.41
C PHE A 116 0.64 20.04 -13.31
N PHE A 117 1.10 19.37 -14.36
CA PHE A 117 1.33 17.93 -14.33
C PHE A 117 2.34 17.55 -13.24
N LEU A 118 3.48 18.25 -13.14
CA LEU A 118 4.48 17.99 -12.09
C LEU A 118 3.92 18.23 -10.67
N ILE A 119 3.09 19.26 -10.48
CA ILE A 119 2.41 19.48 -9.19
C ILE A 119 1.51 18.28 -8.85
N GLN A 120 0.72 17.80 -9.81
CA GLN A 120 -0.14 16.63 -9.58
C GLN A 120 0.65 15.38 -9.26
N VAL A 121 1.76 15.14 -9.96
CA VAL A 121 2.66 14.02 -9.67
C VAL A 121 3.22 14.13 -8.26
N TYR A 122 3.65 15.33 -7.85
CA TYR A 122 4.14 15.58 -6.48
C TYR A 122 3.06 15.29 -5.42
N LEU A 123 1.83 15.75 -5.63
CA LEU A 123 0.70 15.47 -4.73
C LEU A 123 0.36 13.98 -4.68
N CYS A 124 0.45 13.25 -5.80
CA CYS A 124 0.25 11.81 -5.84
C CYS A 124 1.29 11.08 -4.99
N VAL A 125 2.56 11.49 -5.04
CA VAL A 125 3.64 10.91 -4.23
C VAL A 125 3.40 11.17 -2.73
N LEU A 126 3.09 12.41 -2.35
CA LEU A 126 2.78 12.75 -0.95
C LEU A 126 1.58 11.97 -0.42
N THR A 127 0.54 11.85 -1.24
CA THR A 127 -0.68 11.12 -0.85
C THR A 127 -0.39 9.62 -0.71
N ALA A 128 0.43 9.05 -1.60
CA ALA A 128 0.85 7.65 -1.51
C ALA A 128 1.61 7.37 -0.20
N GLU A 129 2.55 8.26 0.17
CA GLU A 129 3.32 8.14 1.42
C GLU A 129 2.43 8.29 2.65
N HIS A 130 1.50 9.24 2.63
CA HIS A 130 0.56 9.40 3.73
C HIS A 130 -0.33 8.16 3.90
N ILE A 131 -0.90 7.62 2.80
CA ILE A 131 -1.74 6.43 2.86
C ILE A 131 -0.92 5.20 3.33
N SER A 132 0.31 5.04 2.86
CA SER A 132 1.15 3.92 3.30
C SER A 132 1.48 4.01 4.80
N SER A 133 1.76 5.22 5.30
CA SER A 133 2.00 5.47 6.72
C SER A 133 0.78 5.12 7.59
N VAL A 134 -0.41 5.57 7.19
CA VAL A 134 -1.67 5.30 7.90
C VAL A 134 -2.00 3.81 7.85
N SER A 135 -1.84 3.17 6.69
CA SER A 135 -2.04 1.73 6.53
C SER A 135 -1.09 0.91 7.41
N ARG A 136 0.18 1.30 7.51
CA ARG A 136 1.16 0.66 8.39
C ARG A 136 0.77 0.82 9.85
N MET A 137 0.34 2.02 10.26
CA MET A 137 -0.16 2.26 11.62
C MET A 137 -1.40 1.42 11.91
N GLU A 138 -2.35 1.35 10.99
CA GLU A 138 -3.57 0.54 11.17
C GLU A 138 -3.28 -0.96 11.24
N ASN A 139 -2.36 -1.45 10.41
CA ASN A 139 -1.90 -2.84 10.47
C ASN A 139 -1.21 -3.15 11.80
N GLN A 140 -0.40 -2.22 12.33
CA GLN A 140 0.21 -2.36 13.65
C GLN A 140 -0.83 -2.40 14.78
N LYS A 141 -1.92 -1.63 14.68
CA LYS A 141 -3.04 -1.68 15.65
C LYS A 141 -3.73 -3.04 15.62
N LYS A 142 -3.94 -3.58 14.42
CA LYS A 142 -4.60 -4.86 14.20
C LYS A 142 -3.72 -6.06 14.56
N ALA A 143 -2.39 -5.95 14.44
CA ALA A 143 -1.46 -7.05 14.65
C ALA A 143 -1.64 -7.72 16.03
N SER A 144 -1.59 -6.93 17.11
CA SER A 144 -1.73 -7.45 18.49
C SER A 144 -3.03 -8.25 18.71
N VAL A 145 -4.16 -7.72 18.25
CA VAL A 145 -5.45 -8.42 18.36
C VAL A 145 -5.51 -9.65 17.43
N THR A 146 -4.84 -9.59 16.27
CA THR A 146 -4.75 -10.73 15.35
C THR A 146 -3.95 -11.86 15.97
N ASP A 147 -2.82 -11.56 16.59
CA ASP A 147 -1.98 -12.54 17.30
C ASP A 147 -2.76 -13.18 18.46
N LEU A 148 -3.46 -12.38 19.27
CA LEU A 148 -4.32 -12.88 20.35
C LEU A 148 -5.43 -13.81 19.84
N ARG A 149 -6.03 -13.50 18.67
CA ARG A 149 -7.05 -14.36 18.05
C ARG A 149 -6.47 -15.65 17.49
N GLN A 150 -5.26 -15.61 16.94
CA GLN A 150 -4.58 -16.81 16.46
C GLN A 150 -4.21 -17.72 17.64
N TYR A 151 -3.69 -17.15 18.72
CA TYR A 151 -3.40 -17.89 19.95
C TYR A 151 -4.66 -18.44 20.61
N SER A 152 -5.78 -17.70 20.62
CA SER A 152 -7.03 -18.22 21.17
C SER A 152 -7.58 -19.40 20.36
N GLN A 153 -7.41 -19.40 19.03
CA GLN A 153 -7.76 -20.56 18.20
C GLN A 153 -6.89 -21.77 18.54
N MET A 154 -5.58 -21.58 18.70
CA MET A 154 -4.68 -22.65 19.10
C MET A 154 -5.04 -23.19 20.49
N LEU A 155 -5.32 -22.31 21.46
CA LEU A 155 -5.74 -22.69 22.80
C LEU A 155 -7.08 -23.44 22.81
N SER A 156 -8.04 -23.05 21.97
CA SER A 156 -9.32 -23.77 21.82
C SER A 156 -9.12 -25.19 21.28
N ILE A 157 -8.19 -25.37 20.33
CA ILE A 157 -7.81 -26.69 19.82
C ILE A 157 -7.19 -27.53 20.94
N THR A 158 -6.25 -26.99 21.71
CA THR A 158 -5.61 -27.71 22.83
C THR A 158 -6.60 -27.98 23.98
N ALA A 159 -7.54 -27.07 24.25
CA ALA A 159 -8.60 -27.28 25.23
C ALA A 159 -9.57 -28.39 24.81
N SER A 160 -9.75 -28.62 23.50
CA SER A 160 -10.61 -29.68 23.00
C SER A 160 -10.10 -31.08 23.35
N SER A 161 -8.78 -31.26 23.53
CA SER A 161 -8.15 -32.53 23.89
C SER A 161 -8.16 -32.84 25.40
N LEU A 162 -8.65 -31.92 26.24
CA LEU A 162 -8.85 -32.18 27.67
C LEU A 162 -9.92 -33.26 27.88
N GLY A 163 -9.66 -34.19 28.81
CA GLY A 163 -10.61 -35.21 29.24
C GLY A 163 -11.83 -34.63 29.97
N SER A 164 -12.85 -35.46 30.19
CA SER A 164 -14.10 -35.09 30.88
C SER A 164 -13.88 -34.54 32.28
N ASP A 165 -12.81 -34.95 32.95
CA ASP A 165 -12.49 -34.58 34.33
C ASP A 165 -12.10 -33.10 34.45
N ASN A 166 -11.82 -32.43 33.32
CA ASN A 166 -11.50 -31.01 33.22
C ASN A 166 -12.60 -30.19 32.53
N ALA A 167 -13.86 -30.64 32.61
CA ALA A 167 -15.00 -29.97 31.97
C ALA A 167 -15.15 -28.50 32.36
N GLU A 168 -14.87 -28.14 33.62
CA GLU A 168 -14.96 -26.77 34.10
C GLU A 168 -13.90 -25.86 33.47
N LEU A 169 -12.63 -26.31 33.45
CA LEU A 169 -11.53 -25.62 32.79
C LEU A 169 -11.81 -25.45 31.29
N LYS A 170 -12.31 -26.51 30.64
CA LYS A 170 -12.66 -26.45 29.21
C LYS A 170 -13.70 -25.37 28.91
N LYS A 171 -14.75 -25.29 29.74
CA LYS A 171 -15.79 -24.26 29.63
C LYS A 171 -15.22 -22.85 29.80
N GLU A 172 -14.32 -22.65 30.76
CA GLU A 172 -13.70 -21.35 31.02
C GLU A 172 -12.78 -20.93 29.86
N LEU A 173 -11.99 -21.87 29.32
CA LEU A 173 -11.14 -21.64 28.15
C LEU A 173 -11.96 -21.31 26.90
N ASP A 174 -13.08 -22.01 26.68
CA ASP A 174 -13.99 -21.71 25.57
C ASP A 174 -14.64 -20.32 25.72
N ALA A 175 -14.99 -19.92 26.95
CA ALA A 175 -15.48 -18.57 27.22
C ALA A 175 -14.41 -17.51 26.91
N ILE A 176 -13.17 -17.71 27.37
CA ILE A 176 -12.02 -16.84 27.07
C ILE A 176 -11.80 -16.71 25.55
N CYS A 177 -11.81 -17.83 24.83
CA CYS A 177 -11.60 -17.82 23.38
C CYS A 177 -12.69 -17.05 22.64
N ASN A 178 -13.95 -17.21 23.07
CA ASN A 178 -15.07 -16.43 22.56
C ASN A 178 -14.92 -14.94 22.86
N GLU A 179 -14.50 -14.57 24.07
CA GLU A 179 -14.31 -13.16 24.42
C GLU A 179 -13.16 -12.50 23.63
N LEU A 180 -12.05 -13.21 23.42
CA LEU A 180 -10.91 -12.73 22.63
C LEU A 180 -11.27 -12.55 21.15
N ARG A 181 -12.18 -13.37 20.62
CA ARG A 181 -12.68 -13.25 19.23
C ARG A 181 -13.30 -11.88 18.97
N TYR A 182 -13.96 -11.29 19.98
CA TYR A 182 -14.64 -10.00 19.87
C TYR A 182 -13.84 -8.82 20.42
N LEU A 183 -12.53 -8.95 20.64
CA LEU A 183 -11.69 -7.80 20.98
C LEU A 183 -11.55 -6.84 19.80
N SER A 184 -11.68 -5.54 20.09
CA SER A 184 -11.45 -4.46 19.13
C SER A 184 -10.03 -3.91 19.22
N PRO A 185 -9.34 -3.63 18.09
CA PRO A 185 -8.00 -3.03 18.07
C PRO A 185 -7.97 -1.64 18.71
N SER A 186 -7.07 -1.39 19.68
CA SER A 186 -6.92 -0.08 20.34
C SER A 186 -5.54 0.53 20.18
N ASP A 187 -5.52 1.86 20.19
CA ASP A 187 -4.32 2.69 20.22
C ASP A 187 -3.82 3.05 21.62
N ASN A 188 -4.61 2.76 22.65
CA ASN A 188 -4.25 3.16 24.00
C ASN A 188 -3.02 2.37 24.50
N ALA A 189 -2.01 3.07 25.05
CA ALA A 189 -0.80 2.44 25.57
C ALA A 189 -1.11 1.43 26.68
N THR A 190 -2.09 1.72 27.54
CA THR A 190 -2.57 0.82 28.59
C THR A 190 -3.21 -0.43 28.00
N ALA A 191 -4.00 -0.27 26.95
CA ALA A 191 -4.60 -1.37 26.21
C ALA A 191 -3.54 -2.31 25.63
N LYS A 192 -2.50 -1.75 24.99
CA LYS A 192 -1.37 -2.55 24.46
C LYS A 192 -0.62 -3.30 25.55
N ASN A 193 -0.38 -2.69 26.70
CA ASN A 193 0.26 -3.35 27.83
C ASN A 193 -0.57 -4.55 28.33
N ILE A 194 -1.89 -4.39 28.43
CA ILE A 194 -2.79 -5.49 28.79
C ILE A 194 -2.80 -6.58 27.71
N GLU A 195 -2.78 -6.22 26.43
CA GLU A 195 -2.69 -7.20 25.33
C GLU A 195 -1.38 -8.00 25.38
N THR A 196 -0.24 -7.37 25.69
CA THR A 196 1.02 -8.10 25.92
C THR A 196 0.93 -9.06 27.11
N LYS A 197 0.30 -8.63 28.22
CA LYS A 197 0.07 -9.52 29.38
C LYS A 197 -0.86 -10.67 29.04
N LEU A 198 -1.93 -10.41 28.27
CA LEU A 198 -2.84 -11.44 27.76
C LEU A 198 -2.09 -12.45 26.91
N PHE A 199 -1.23 -11.98 26.00
CA PHE A 199 -0.43 -12.84 25.15
C PHE A 199 0.46 -13.79 25.97
N LEU A 200 1.21 -13.24 26.93
CA LEU A 200 2.07 -14.05 27.81
C LEU A 200 1.25 -15.04 28.65
N ALA A 201 0.11 -14.61 29.19
CA ALA A 201 -0.76 -15.49 29.97
C ALA A 201 -1.38 -16.63 29.13
N LEU A 202 -1.73 -16.35 27.87
CA LEU A 202 -2.22 -17.35 26.91
C LEU A 202 -1.11 -18.33 26.51
N GLN A 203 0.13 -17.87 26.38
CA GLN A 203 1.26 -18.75 26.12
C GLN A 203 1.53 -19.66 27.33
N GLU A 204 1.62 -19.10 28.53
CA GLU A 204 1.85 -19.86 29.76
C GLU A 204 0.79 -20.93 30.01
N ILE A 205 -0.50 -20.61 29.79
CA ILE A 205 -1.55 -21.61 29.94
C ILE A 205 -1.45 -22.68 28.85
N SER A 206 -1.11 -22.33 27.60
CA SER A 206 -0.98 -23.32 26.53
C SER A 206 0.17 -24.32 26.73
N GLU A 207 1.18 -23.94 27.51
CA GLU A 207 2.33 -24.77 27.87
C GLU A 207 2.10 -25.55 29.18
N ASP A 208 0.93 -25.43 29.82
CA ASP A 208 0.64 -26.10 31.08
C ASP A 208 0.66 -27.63 30.94
N PRO A 209 1.29 -28.37 31.87
CA PRO A 209 1.35 -29.83 31.86
C PRO A 209 0.00 -30.53 31.77
N ILE A 210 -1.11 -29.87 32.12
CA ILE A 210 -2.46 -30.42 31.99
C ILE A 210 -2.84 -30.84 30.57
N PHE A 211 -2.22 -30.23 29.57
CA PHE A 211 -2.46 -30.55 28.17
C PHE A 211 -1.67 -31.79 27.68
N THR A 212 -0.69 -32.25 28.46
CA THR A 212 0.20 -33.38 28.09
C THR A 212 0.18 -34.54 29.08
N SER A 213 -0.15 -34.28 30.35
CA SER A 213 -0.18 -35.27 31.44
C SER A 213 -1.59 -35.43 32.01
N ARG A 214 -2.06 -36.69 32.10
CA ARG A 214 -3.38 -37.02 32.66
C ARG A 214 -3.48 -36.87 34.18
N GLU A 215 -2.34 -36.80 34.88
CA GLU A 215 -2.29 -36.70 36.35
C GLU A 215 -2.06 -35.27 36.85
N ALA A 216 -1.92 -34.31 35.93
CA ALA A 216 -1.66 -32.92 36.28
C ALA A 216 -2.90 -32.25 36.90
N SER A 217 -2.69 -31.57 38.02
CA SER A 217 -3.72 -30.78 38.69
C SER A 217 -4.13 -29.57 37.85
N ASN A 218 -5.43 -29.35 37.71
CA ASN A 218 -5.99 -28.21 36.97
C ASN A 218 -5.93 -26.88 37.73
N PHE A 219 -5.50 -26.87 39.00
CA PHE A 219 -5.52 -25.68 39.84
C PHE A 219 -4.73 -24.50 39.25
N ASN A 220 -3.54 -24.77 38.71
CA ASN A 220 -2.69 -23.72 38.11
C ASN A 220 -3.31 -23.17 36.82
N ALA A 221 -3.75 -24.06 35.92
CA ALA A 221 -4.44 -23.68 34.70
C ALA A 221 -5.73 -22.89 34.99
N MET A 222 -6.51 -23.28 36.00
CA MET A 222 -7.74 -22.60 36.40
C MET A 222 -7.45 -21.19 36.96
N LYS A 223 -6.42 -21.05 37.79
CA LYS A 223 -5.95 -19.75 38.29
C LYS A 223 -5.52 -18.84 37.13
N LYS A 224 -4.82 -19.40 36.15
CA LYS A 224 -4.36 -18.65 34.97
C LYS A 224 -5.52 -18.26 34.05
N ALA A 225 -6.51 -19.13 33.87
CA ALA A 225 -7.75 -18.82 33.16
C ALA A 225 -8.50 -17.64 33.82
N ALA A 226 -8.60 -17.62 35.15
CA ALA A 226 -9.20 -16.51 35.88
C ALA A 226 -8.42 -15.19 35.71
N GLU A 227 -7.08 -15.24 35.70
CA GLU A 227 -6.22 -14.09 35.40
C GLU A 227 -6.49 -13.55 33.98
N ILE A 228 -6.56 -14.43 32.98
CA ILE A 228 -6.85 -14.06 31.59
C ILE A 228 -8.24 -13.41 31.50
N SER A 229 -9.26 -14.00 32.12
CA SER A 229 -10.63 -13.44 32.17
C SER A 229 -10.65 -12.02 32.76
N LEU A 230 -9.89 -11.78 33.82
CA LEU A 230 -9.75 -10.46 34.44
C LEU A 230 -9.04 -9.46 33.51
N LEU A 231 -7.96 -9.87 32.86
CA LEU A 231 -7.24 -9.03 31.89
C LEU A 231 -8.13 -8.66 30.70
N ILE A 232 -8.98 -9.58 30.21
CA ILE A 232 -9.95 -9.29 29.14
C ILE A 232 -10.96 -8.24 29.60
N LYS A 233 -11.49 -8.36 30.82
CA LYS A 233 -12.43 -7.36 31.38
C LYS A 233 -11.78 -5.99 31.52
N GLN A 234 -10.54 -5.93 32.04
CA GLN A 234 -9.77 -4.68 32.10
C GLN A 234 -9.57 -4.09 30.71
N ARG A 235 -9.29 -4.93 29.71
CA ARG A 235 -9.07 -4.48 28.34
C ARG A 235 -10.33 -3.93 27.68
N LYS A 236 -11.48 -4.55 27.94
CA LYS A 236 -12.80 -4.10 27.47
C LYS A 236 -13.23 -2.80 28.16
N ALA A 237 -12.87 -2.58 29.42
CA ALA A 237 -13.20 -1.36 30.16
C ALA A 237 -12.44 -0.10 29.71
N ILE A 238 -11.38 -0.26 28.89
CA ILE A 238 -10.65 0.86 28.28
C ILE A 238 -11.41 1.44 27.05
N TYR A 239 -12.47 0.77 26.61
CA TYR A 239 -13.37 1.22 25.53
C TYR A 239 -14.65 1.83 26.04
#